data_AF-A0A7X7FNL8-F1
#
_entry.id   AF-A0A7X7FNL8-F1
#
_cell.length_a   1.000
_cell.length_b   1.000
_cell.length_c   1.000
_cell.angle_alpha   90.00
_cell.angle_beta   90.00
_cell.angle_gamma   90.00
#
_symmetry.space_group_name_H-M   'P 1'
#
loop_
_entity.id
_entity.type
_entity.pdbx_description
1 polymer ?
#
loop_
_entity_poly.entity_id
_entity_poly.type
_entity_poly.pdbx_seq_one_letter_code
_entity_poly.pdbx_strand_id
1 'polypeptide(L)'
;YTIYVKNTDSKDAETKLLNRIRNDQAAVIARYDFANFVSTEQDELKYDEIEQEIRKAVQDTPPSVRDLLGVEVRYVGLEGLALPKTITTAVFEAMKKEREAEAARYTSEGASEANRIKAEAESIAGTILAFADRQAEQIIAEGKARAAAYNETFKKDEELAVFLLKMDYLGKILKERSTVILDAQPPIDLLKEASLQGKPVAATRPSGRIVEPSIIQPK
;
A
#
# COMPACT_ATOMS: atom_id res chain seq x y z
N TYR A 1 -29.17 -76.40 2.42
CA TYR A 1 -30.38 -76.34 1.58
C TYR A 1 -30.29 -75.07 0.76
N THR A 2 -29.77 -75.16 -0.46
CA THR A 2 -29.60 -74.00 -1.34
C THR A 2 -30.83 -73.92 -2.23
N ILE A 3 -31.80 -73.09 -1.83
CA ILE A 3 -33.02 -72.88 -2.61
C ILE A 3 -32.74 -71.72 -3.56
N TYR A 4 -32.40 -72.04 -4.81
CA TYR A 4 -32.44 -71.08 -5.90
C TYR A 4 -33.90 -70.77 -6.18
N VAL A 5 -34.41 -69.65 -5.67
CA VAL A 5 -35.66 -69.09 -6.16
C VAL A 5 -35.36 -68.54 -7.55
N LYS A 6 -35.66 -69.33 -8.59
CA LYS A 6 -35.84 -68.79 -9.94
C LYS A 6 -36.99 -67.80 -9.85
N ASN A 7 -36.67 -66.51 -9.87
CA ASN A 7 -37.65 -65.47 -10.09
C ASN A 7 -38.20 -65.67 -11.51
N THR A 8 -39.42 -66.18 -11.61
CA THR A 8 -40.07 -66.57 -12.87
C THR A 8 -40.50 -65.35 -13.70
N ASP A 9 -40.43 -64.14 -13.15
CA ASP A 9 -40.75 -62.90 -13.87
C ASP A 9 -39.54 -61.98 -13.95
N SER A 10 -38.88 -61.99 -15.12
CA SER A 10 -37.75 -61.10 -15.43
C SER A 10 -38.06 -59.62 -15.14
N LYS A 11 -39.33 -59.22 -15.28
CA LYS A 11 -39.81 -57.86 -15.07
C LYS A 11 -39.88 -57.46 -13.59
N ASP A 12 -40.21 -58.42 -12.73
CA ASP A 12 -40.24 -58.21 -11.27
C ASP A 12 -38.83 -58.18 -10.69
N ALA A 13 -37.92 -59.01 -11.22
CA ALA A 13 -36.51 -58.98 -10.87
C ALA A 13 -35.86 -57.63 -11.24
N GLU A 14 -36.14 -57.14 -12.45
CA GLU A 14 -35.67 -55.84 -12.92
C GLU A 14 -36.18 -54.68 -12.04
N THR A 15 -37.48 -54.69 -11.72
CA THR A 15 -38.09 -53.63 -10.88
C THR A 15 -37.48 -53.61 -9.47
N LYS A 16 -37.23 -54.79 -8.88
CA LYS A 16 -36.57 -54.90 -7.57
C LYS A 16 -35.13 -54.39 -7.62
N LEU A 17 -34.39 -54.71 -8.68
CA LEU A 17 -33.03 -54.23 -8.88
C LEU A 17 -32.98 -52.70 -9.04
N LEU A 18 -33.86 -52.14 -9.87
CA LEU A 18 -33.93 -50.70 -10.11
C LEU A 18 -34.28 -49.92 -8.83
N ASN A 19 -35.27 -50.40 -8.07
CA ASN A 19 -35.63 -49.78 -6.80
C ASN A 19 -34.47 -49.85 -5.80
N ARG A 20 -33.72 -50.96 -5.79
CA ARG A 20 -32.56 -51.09 -4.92
C ARG A 20 -31.44 -50.13 -5.30
N ILE A 21 -31.05 -50.09 -6.58
CA ILE A 21 -30.02 -49.18 -7.08
C ILE A 21 -30.39 -47.73 -6.76
N ARG A 22 -31.65 -47.33 -6.99
CA ARG A 22 -32.11 -45.95 -6.70
C ARG A 22 -32.02 -45.60 -5.21
N ASN A 23 -32.39 -46.53 -4.33
CA ASN A 23 -32.33 -46.29 -2.89
C ASN A 23 -30.88 -46.15 -2.39
N ASP A 24 -29.99 -47.06 -2.81
CA ASP A 24 -28.59 -47.02 -2.41
C ASP A 24 -27.87 -45.81 -3.02
N GLN A 25 -28.17 -45.49 -4.28
CA GLN A 25 -27.69 -44.28 -4.94
C GLN A 25 -28.12 -43.02 -4.19
N ALA A 26 -29.40 -42.90 -3.82
CA ALA A 26 -29.89 -41.76 -3.05
C ALA A 26 -29.20 -41.64 -1.68
N ALA A 27 -28.95 -42.77 -1.01
CA ALA A 27 -28.28 -42.81 0.28
C ALA A 27 -26.80 -42.40 0.21
N VAL A 28 -26.10 -42.73 -0.88
CA VAL A 28 -24.71 -42.30 -1.10
C VAL A 28 -24.67 -40.83 -1.51
N ILE A 29 -25.49 -40.40 -2.48
CA ILE A 29 -25.52 -39.00 -2.94
C ILE A 29 -25.80 -38.04 -1.78
N ALA A 30 -26.70 -38.40 -0.85
CA ALA A 30 -27.02 -37.58 0.31
C ALA A 30 -25.85 -37.31 1.26
N ARG A 31 -24.73 -38.06 1.17
CA ARG A 31 -23.54 -37.87 2.01
C ARG A 31 -22.54 -36.87 1.41
N TYR A 32 -22.68 -36.54 0.13
CA TYR A 32 -21.78 -35.65 -0.58
C TYR A 32 -22.39 -34.26 -0.71
N ASP A 33 -21.55 -33.24 -0.56
CA ASP A 33 -21.94 -31.86 -0.88
C ASP A 33 -22.20 -31.70 -2.39
N PHE A 34 -23.11 -30.79 -2.75
CA PHE A 34 -23.41 -30.44 -4.13
C PHE A 34 -22.18 -29.96 -4.90
N ALA A 35 -21.23 -29.29 -4.24
CA ALA A 35 -19.96 -28.88 -4.84
C ALA A 35 -19.16 -30.06 -5.41
N ASN A 36 -19.27 -31.26 -4.82
CA ASN A 36 -18.57 -32.45 -5.32
C ASN A 36 -19.15 -32.98 -6.65
N PHE A 37 -20.32 -32.48 -7.04
CA PHE A 37 -21.01 -32.83 -8.28
C PHE A 37 -20.95 -31.72 -9.32
N VAL A 38 -20.88 -30.46 -8.90
CA VAL A 38 -20.86 -29.29 -9.78
C VAL A 38 -19.92 -28.25 -9.18
N SER A 39 -18.68 -28.26 -9.65
CA SER A 39 -17.67 -27.25 -9.32
C SER A 39 -16.93 -26.80 -10.58
N THR A 40 -16.29 -25.64 -10.49
CA THR A 40 -15.36 -25.13 -11.51
C THR A 40 -13.97 -25.77 -11.34
N GLU A 41 -13.65 -26.25 -10.14
CA GLU A 41 -12.38 -26.88 -9.81
C GLU A 41 -12.50 -28.41 -9.97
N GLN A 42 -11.63 -28.98 -10.79
CA GLN A 42 -11.68 -30.41 -11.11
C GLN A 42 -11.36 -31.30 -9.89
N ASP A 43 -10.56 -30.80 -8.95
CA ASP A 43 -10.15 -31.54 -7.74
C ASP A 43 -11.29 -31.66 -6.71
N GLU A 44 -12.31 -30.81 -6.79
CA GLU A 44 -13.50 -30.93 -5.94
C GLU A 44 -14.49 -31.97 -6.48
N LEU A 45 -14.39 -32.34 -7.77
CA LEU A 45 -15.29 -33.29 -8.40
C LEU A 45 -14.93 -34.73 -8.02
N LYS A 46 -15.84 -35.41 -7.31
CA LYS A 46 -15.59 -36.75 -6.74
C LYS A 46 -16.37 -37.86 -7.42
N TYR A 47 -16.59 -37.76 -8.74
CA TYR A 47 -17.39 -38.73 -9.47
C TYR A 47 -16.89 -40.16 -9.30
N ASP A 48 -15.57 -40.38 -9.42
CA ASP A 48 -14.97 -41.70 -9.27
C ASP A 48 -15.20 -42.29 -7.88
N GLU A 49 -15.05 -41.49 -6.82
CA GLU A 49 -15.27 -41.93 -5.45
C GLU A 49 -16.75 -42.29 -5.22
N ILE A 50 -17.65 -41.43 -5.70
CA ILE A 50 -19.11 -41.60 -5.57
C ILE A 50 -19.58 -42.85 -6.33
N GLU A 51 -19.13 -43.06 -7.57
CA GLU A 51 -19.46 -44.25 -8.37
C GLU A 51 -18.98 -45.54 -7.71
N GLN A 52 -17.77 -45.52 -7.14
CA GLN A 52 -17.23 -46.65 -6.40
C GLN A 52 -18.02 -46.94 -5.12
N GLU A 53 -18.43 -45.90 -4.38
CA GLU A 53 -19.24 -46.05 -3.18
C GLU A 53 -20.65 -46.54 -3.49
N ILE A 54 -21.30 -46.05 -4.55
CA ILE A 54 -22.60 -46.55 -4.99
C ILE A 54 -22.48 -48.04 -5.35
N ARG A 55 -21.45 -48.43 -6.09
CA ARG A 55 -21.22 -49.83 -6.44
C ARG A 55 -21.05 -50.70 -5.20
N LYS A 56 -20.25 -50.27 -4.22
CA LYS A 56 -20.07 -50.97 -2.94
C LYS A 56 -21.38 -51.04 -2.16
N ALA A 57 -22.12 -49.95 -2.05
CA ALA A 57 -23.40 -49.90 -1.34
C ALA A 57 -24.41 -50.89 -1.95
N VAL A 58 -24.50 -50.96 -3.28
CA VAL A 58 -25.39 -51.90 -3.97
C VAL A 58 -24.96 -53.37 -3.78
N GLN A 59 -23.66 -53.63 -3.76
CA GLN A 59 -23.12 -54.99 -3.59
C GLN A 59 -23.19 -55.48 -2.14
N ASP A 60 -22.86 -54.63 -1.17
CA ASP A 60 -22.58 -55.04 0.21
C ASP A 60 -23.77 -54.82 1.16
N THR A 61 -24.76 -53.98 0.80
CA THR A 61 -25.91 -53.72 1.68
C THR A 61 -26.80 -54.97 1.80
N PRO A 62 -27.04 -55.51 3.01
CA PRO A 62 -27.88 -56.68 3.18
C PRO A 62 -29.37 -56.36 3.01
N PRO A 63 -30.16 -57.22 2.35
CA PRO A 63 -29.72 -58.43 1.67
C PRO A 63 -29.04 -58.07 0.34
N SER A 64 -27.89 -58.69 0.05
CA SER A 64 -27.09 -58.29 -1.11
C SER A 64 -27.84 -58.56 -2.42
N VAL A 65 -27.53 -57.80 -3.47
CA VAL A 65 -28.11 -58.04 -4.80
C VAL A 65 -27.75 -59.44 -5.33
N ARG A 66 -26.58 -59.97 -4.93
CA ARG A 66 -26.19 -61.35 -5.24
C ARG A 66 -27.10 -62.37 -4.55
N ASP A 67 -27.45 -62.15 -3.29
CA ASP A 67 -28.30 -63.08 -2.52
C ASP A 67 -29.78 -63.04 -2.97
N LEU A 68 -30.26 -61.85 -3.37
CA LEU A 68 -31.67 -61.65 -3.75
C LEU A 68 -31.97 -62.02 -5.20
N LEU A 69 -31.03 -61.74 -6.11
CA LEU A 69 -31.27 -61.77 -7.55
C LEU A 69 -30.23 -62.61 -8.31
N GLY A 70 -29.12 -63.01 -7.66
CA GLY A 70 -28.06 -63.77 -8.31
C GLY A 70 -27.24 -62.97 -9.33
N VAL A 71 -27.31 -61.64 -9.31
CA VAL A 71 -26.64 -60.75 -10.27
C VAL A 71 -25.50 -59.96 -9.64
N GLU A 72 -24.51 -59.60 -10.46
CA GLU A 72 -23.35 -58.80 -10.06
C GLU A 72 -23.31 -57.47 -10.82
N VAL A 73 -23.12 -56.38 -10.08
CA VAL A 73 -22.97 -55.04 -10.64
C VAL A 73 -21.53 -54.82 -11.08
N ARG A 74 -21.26 -54.81 -12.39
CA ARG A 74 -19.90 -54.62 -12.94
C ARG A 74 -19.46 -53.14 -12.92
N TYR A 75 -20.36 -52.23 -13.28
CA TYR A 75 -20.07 -50.80 -13.39
C TYR A 75 -21.33 -49.99 -13.07
N VAL A 76 -21.13 -48.83 -12.45
CA VAL A 76 -22.15 -47.81 -12.20
C VAL A 76 -21.53 -46.50 -12.66
N GLY A 77 -22.24 -45.77 -13.53
CA GLY A 77 -21.81 -44.48 -14.02
C GLY A 77 -22.90 -43.43 -13.81
N LEU A 78 -22.50 -42.19 -13.52
CA LEU A 78 -23.41 -41.06 -13.44
C LEU A 78 -23.64 -40.50 -14.85
N GLU A 79 -24.85 -40.69 -15.40
CA GLU A 79 -25.19 -40.23 -16.76
C GLU A 79 -25.58 -38.74 -16.79
N GLY A 80 -26.25 -38.25 -15.74
CA GLY A 80 -26.66 -36.85 -15.67
C GLY A 80 -27.38 -36.50 -14.38
N LEU A 81 -27.28 -35.22 -13.98
CA LEU A 81 -27.95 -34.66 -12.83
C LEU A 81 -29.10 -33.77 -13.31
N ALA A 82 -30.33 -34.15 -13.00
CA ALA A 82 -31.50 -33.36 -13.30
C ALA A 82 -32.03 -32.71 -12.01
N LEU A 83 -31.88 -31.39 -11.92
CA LEU A 83 -32.42 -30.61 -10.81
C LEU A 83 -33.84 -30.10 -11.13
N PRO A 84 -34.82 -30.24 -10.23
CA PRO A 84 -36.13 -29.66 -10.41
C PRO A 84 -36.06 -28.13 -10.48
N LYS A 85 -36.63 -27.53 -11.54
CA LYS A 85 -36.58 -26.08 -11.81
C LYS A 85 -37.00 -25.21 -10.62
N THR A 86 -38.00 -25.64 -9.86
CA THR A 86 -38.54 -24.89 -8.71
C THR A 86 -37.52 -24.74 -7.57
N ILE A 87 -36.69 -25.76 -7.32
CA ILE A 87 -35.68 -25.74 -6.25
C ILE A 87 -34.48 -24.90 -6.69
N THR A 88 -34.09 -25.03 -7.96
CA THR A 88 -32.99 -24.29 -8.56
C THR A 88 -33.15 -22.77 -8.43
N THR A 89 -34.34 -22.22 -8.68
CA THR A 89 -34.58 -20.76 -8.55
C THR A 89 -34.38 -20.26 -7.13
N ALA A 90 -34.94 -20.96 -6.13
CA ALA A 90 -34.84 -20.54 -4.73
C ALA A 90 -33.39 -20.56 -4.21
N VAL A 91 -32.61 -21.58 -4.60
CA VAL A 91 -31.19 -21.68 -4.24
C VAL A 91 -30.39 -20.56 -4.92
N PHE A 92 -30.64 -20.27 -6.20
CA PHE A 92 -29.95 -19.17 -6.88
C PHE A 92 -30.24 -17.80 -6.25
N GLU A 93 -31.48 -17.54 -5.83
CA GLU A 93 -31.82 -16.32 -5.11
C GLU A 93 -31.11 -16.22 -3.76
N ALA A 94 -31.03 -17.33 -3.02
CA ALA A 94 -30.29 -17.39 -1.76
C ALA A 94 -28.79 -17.13 -1.98
N MET A 95 -28.17 -17.77 -2.97
CA MET A 95 -26.77 -17.55 -3.32
C MET A 95 -26.50 -16.10 -3.75
N LYS A 96 -27.40 -15.50 -4.52
CA LYS A 96 -27.28 -14.09 -4.92
C LYS A 96 -27.29 -13.18 -3.70
N LYS A 97 -28.23 -13.40 -2.77
CA LYS A 97 -28.34 -12.63 -1.53
C LYS A 97 -27.11 -12.80 -0.64
N GLU A 98 -26.57 -14.01 -0.55
CA GLU A 98 -25.34 -14.30 0.18
C GLU A 98 -24.14 -13.56 -0.44
N ARG A 99 -23.99 -13.60 -1.77
CA ARG A 99 -22.95 -12.86 -2.49
C ARG A 99 -23.07 -11.34 -2.32
N GLU A 100 -24.29 -10.80 -2.36
CA GLU A 100 -24.56 -9.39 -2.11
C GLU A 100 -24.21 -8.99 -0.67
N ALA A 101 -24.57 -9.83 0.32
CA ALA A 101 -24.23 -9.60 1.72
C ALA A 101 -22.71 -9.63 1.96
N GLU A 102 -22.01 -10.59 1.35
CA GLU A 102 -20.55 -10.71 1.42
C GLU A 102 -19.86 -9.49 0.79
N ALA A 103 -20.32 -9.05 -0.39
CA ALA A 103 -19.81 -7.86 -1.05
C ALA A 103 -20.06 -6.58 -0.22
N ALA A 104 -21.23 -6.47 0.40
CA ALA A 104 -21.55 -5.37 1.31
C ALA A 104 -20.64 -5.38 2.55
N ARG A 105 -20.33 -6.57 3.09
CA ARG A 105 -19.38 -6.71 4.21
C ARG A 105 -18.00 -6.20 3.82
N TYR A 106 -17.45 -6.66 2.70
CA TYR A 106 -16.14 -6.20 2.22
C TYR A 106 -16.11 -4.69 1.91
N THR A 107 -17.19 -4.15 1.35
CA THR A 107 -17.29 -2.71 1.08
C THR A 107 -17.30 -1.91 2.38
N SER A 108 -18.05 -2.36 3.40
CA SER A 108 -18.09 -1.72 4.71
C SER A 108 -16.73 -1.79 5.43
N GLU A 109 -16.06 -2.93 5.34
CA GLU A 109 -14.74 -3.15 5.94
C GLU A 109 -13.68 -2.26 5.27
N GLY A 110 -13.67 -2.22 3.94
CA GLY A 110 -12.77 -1.34 3.18
C GLY A 110 -13.03 0.15 3.46
N ALA A 111 -14.30 0.56 3.61
CA ALA A 111 -14.64 1.93 3.96
C ALA A 111 -14.19 2.29 5.39
N SER A 112 -14.37 1.37 6.34
CA SER A 112 -13.94 1.56 7.74
C SER A 112 -12.42 1.70 7.82
N GLU A 113 -11.69 0.82 7.16
CA GLU A 113 -10.22 0.85 7.15
C GLU A 113 -9.68 2.09 6.44
N ALA A 114 -10.29 2.49 5.32
CA ALA A 114 -9.92 3.73 4.63
C ALA A 114 -10.15 4.97 5.52
N ASN A 115 -11.26 5.01 6.26
CA ASN A 115 -11.53 6.10 7.19
C ASN A 115 -10.54 6.12 8.36
N ARG A 116 -10.16 4.95 8.88
CA ARG A 116 -9.15 4.81 9.93
C ARG A 116 -7.80 5.37 9.48
N ILE A 117 -7.33 4.97 8.30
CA ILE A 117 -6.06 5.44 7.72
C ILE A 117 -6.08 6.95 7.50
N LYS A 118 -7.18 7.49 6.96
CA LYS A 118 -7.32 8.95 6.75
C LYS A 118 -7.28 9.73 8.05
N ALA A 119 -8.03 9.30 9.06
CA ALA A 119 -8.08 9.97 10.36
C ALA A 119 -6.70 9.94 11.05
N GLU A 120 -5.99 8.81 10.96
CA GLU A 120 -4.63 8.68 11.47
C GLU A 120 -3.65 9.62 10.75
N ALA A 121 -3.71 9.65 9.41
CA ALA A 121 -2.88 10.55 8.61
C ALA A 121 -3.16 12.04 8.91
N GLU A 122 -4.43 12.42 9.06
CA GLU A 122 -4.83 13.79 9.39
C GLU A 122 -4.38 14.20 10.80
N SER A 123 -4.46 13.28 11.77
CA SER A 123 -3.95 13.50 13.13
C SER A 123 -2.43 13.71 13.15
N ILE A 124 -1.68 12.89 12.41
CA ILE A 124 -0.23 13.02 12.27
C ILE A 124 0.12 14.34 11.59
N ALA A 125 -0.55 14.68 10.49
CA ALA A 125 -0.34 15.94 9.78
C ALA A 125 -0.59 17.15 10.68
N GLY A 126 -1.71 17.15 11.42
CA GLY A 126 -2.03 18.22 12.38
C GLY A 126 -0.98 18.36 13.49
N THR A 127 -0.46 17.24 13.99
CA THR A 127 0.60 17.24 15.01
C THR A 127 1.91 17.83 14.47
N ILE A 128 2.29 17.45 13.25
CA ILE A 128 3.50 17.96 12.60
C ILE A 128 3.38 19.46 12.34
N LEU A 129 2.24 19.92 11.81
CA LEU A 129 1.99 21.34 11.57
C LEU A 129 2.04 22.14 12.87
N ALA A 130 1.32 21.69 13.91
CA ALA A 130 1.34 22.35 15.22
C ALA A 130 2.73 22.36 15.88
N PHE A 131 3.58 21.36 15.61
CA PHE A 131 4.97 21.37 16.05
C PHE A 131 5.84 22.34 15.24
N ALA A 132 5.65 22.38 13.92
CA ALA A 132 6.35 23.31 13.04
C ALA A 132 6.02 24.77 13.36
N ASP A 133 4.74 25.09 13.56
CA ASP A 133 4.28 26.44 13.90
C ASP A 133 4.84 26.90 15.24
N ARG A 134 4.82 26.04 16.27
CA ARG A 134 5.42 26.35 17.57
C ARG A 134 6.92 26.64 17.46
N GLN A 135 7.66 25.85 16.68
CA GLN A 135 9.09 26.10 16.46
C GLN A 135 9.32 27.41 15.70
N ALA A 136 8.50 27.70 14.68
CA ALA A 136 8.60 28.95 13.93
C ALA A 136 8.34 30.16 14.85
N GLU A 137 7.29 30.12 15.66
CA GLU A 137 6.98 31.16 16.65
C GLU A 137 8.12 31.34 17.66
N GLN A 138 8.72 30.25 18.15
CA GLN A 138 9.85 30.31 19.05
C GLN A 138 11.07 30.99 18.41
N ILE A 139 11.42 30.63 17.18
CA ILE A 139 12.54 31.23 16.44
C ILE A 139 12.28 32.73 16.22
N ILE A 140 11.05 33.09 15.84
CA ILE A 140 10.66 34.50 15.65
C ILE A 140 10.74 35.26 16.97
N ALA A 141 10.27 34.67 18.08
CA ALA A 141 10.33 35.29 19.40
C ALA A 141 11.78 35.50 19.86
N GLU A 142 12.66 34.50 19.70
CA GLU A 142 14.08 34.61 20.00
C GLU A 142 14.77 35.67 19.13
N GLY A 143 14.45 35.72 17.83
CA GLY A 143 14.96 36.73 16.91
C GLY A 143 14.53 38.15 17.32
N LYS A 144 13.27 38.32 17.69
CA LYS A 144 12.74 39.60 18.22
C LYS A 144 13.39 40.00 19.53
N ALA A 145 13.59 39.05 20.47
CA ALA A 145 14.25 39.32 21.74
C ALA A 145 15.71 39.77 21.54
N ARG A 146 16.46 39.10 20.67
CA ARG A 146 17.82 39.52 20.30
C ARG A 146 17.81 40.90 19.64
N ALA A 147 16.94 41.13 18.66
CA ALA A 147 16.83 42.41 17.97
C ALA A 147 16.45 43.56 18.92
N ALA A 148 15.57 43.32 19.90
CA ALA A 148 15.19 44.32 20.90
C ALA A 148 16.39 44.78 21.74
N ALA A 149 17.26 43.86 22.18
CA ALA A 149 18.48 44.18 22.93
C ALA A 149 19.45 45.07 22.11
N TYR A 150 19.59 44.79 20.81
CA TYR A 150 20.37 45.65 19.92
C TYR A 150 19.71 47.01 19.71
N ASN A 151 18.39 47.05 19.51
CA ASN A 151 17.63 48.28 19.34
C ASN A 151 17.69 49.22 20.55
N GLU A 152 17.68 48.69 21.79
CA GLU A 152 17.87 49.52 22.99
C GLU A 152 19.25 50.18 23.04
N THR A 153 20.28 49.48 22.55
CA THR A 153 21.63 50.02 22.46
C THR A 153 21.73 51.05 21.33
N PHE A 154 21.11 50.79 20.19
CA PHE A 154 21.08 51.70 19.04
C PHE A 154 20.27 52.98 19.29
N LYS A 155 19.24 52.94 20.15
CA LYS A 155 18.47 54.13 20.54
C LYS A 155 19.27 55.16 21.34
N LYS A 156 20.42 54.80 21.92
CA LYS A 156 21.27 55.76 22.67
C LYS A 156 21.98 56.75 21.75
N ASP A 157 22.31 56.33 20.54
CA ASP A 157 22.91 57.17 19.50
C ASP A 157 22.62 56.54 18.12
N GLU A 158 21.55 57.01 17.48
CA GLU A 158 21.03 56.46 16.24
C GLU A 158 21.95 56.73 15.04
N GLU A 159 22.70 57.83 15.08
CA GLU A 159 23.61 58.24 14.00
C GLU A 159 24.88 57.37 14.01
N LEU A 160 25.46 57.15 15.19
CA LEU A 160 26.61 56.26 15.37
C LEU A 160 26.27 54.80 15.06
N ALA A 161 25.06 54.35 15.44
CA ALA A 161 24.53 53.03 15.17
C ALA A 161 24.49 52.71 13.66
N VAL A 162 23.89 53.60 12.88
CA VAL A 162 23.77 53.46 11.43
C VAL A 162 25.14 53.47 10.76
N PHE A 163 26.06 54.32 11.23
CA PHE A 163 27.43 54.36 10.72
C PHE A 163 28.20 53.04 10.96
N LEU A 164 28.18 52.51 12.19
CA LEU A 164 28.84 51.25 12.52
C LEU A 164 28.25 50.06 11.75
N LEU A 165 26.93 50.05 11.56
CA LEU A 165 26.24 49.04 10.77
C LEU A 165 26.71 49.08 9.31
N LYS A 166 26.72 50.27 8.68
CA LYS A 166 27.21 50.45 7.30
C LYS A 166 28.67 49.98 7.16
N MET A 167 29.53 50.24 8.15
CA MET A 167 30.93 49.78 8.16
C MET A 167 31.07 48.24 8.22
N ASP A 168 30.29 47.56 9.07
CA ASP A 168 30.33 46.10 9.18
C ASP A 168 29.81 45.43 7.89
N TYR A 169 28.74 45.94 7.30
CA TYR A 169 28.24 45.47 6.01
C TYR A 169 29.25 45.69 4.89
N LEU A 170 29.92 46.85 4.87
CA LEU A 170 30.95 47.13 3.87
C LEU A 170 32.14 46.17 4.01
N GLY A 171 32.57 45.85 5.23
CA GLY A 171 33.62 44.86 5.49
C GLY A 171 33.25 43.45 5.03
N LYS A 172 31.97 43.06 5.12
CA LYS A 172 31.47 41.77 4.61
C LYS A 172 31.41 41.72 3.09
N ILE A 173 30.94 42.79 2.44
CA ILE A 173 30.82 42.89 0.98
C ILE A 173 32.19 42.90 0.30
N LEU A 174 33.19 43.55 0.92
CA LEU A 174 34.55 43.69 0.38
C LEU A 174 35.47 42.47 0.66
N LYS A 175 34.98 41.44 1.38
CA LYS A 175 35.77 40.26 1.74
C LYS A 175 35.97 39.30 0.56
N GLU A 176 35.03 39.30 -0.38
CA GLU A 176 35.17 38.62 -1.68
C GLU A 176 35.67 39.64 -2.71
N ARG A 177 36.48 39.21 -3.68
CA ARG A 177 37.03 40.07 -4.76
C ARG A 177 35.89 40.58 -5.66
N SER A 178 35.15 41.56 -5.19
CA SER A 178 33.96 42.11 -5.84
C SER A 178 34.28 43.45 -6.49
N THR A 179 33.98 43.57 -7.78
CA THR A 179 34.02 44.84 -8.52
C THR A 179 32.81 45.67 -8.13
N VAL A 180 33.01 46.67 -7.26
CA VAL A 180 31.94 47.55 -6.76
C VAL A 180 31.75 48.73 -7.71
N ILE A 181 30.55 48.88 -8.28
CA ILE A 181 30.16 50.04 -9.07
C ILE A 181 29.64 51.11 -8.10
N LEU A 182 30.34 52.23 -7.99
CA LEU A 182 30.08 53.33 -7.05
C LEU A 182 28.84 54.17 -7.44
N ASP A 183 27.73 53.57 -7.86
CA ASP A 183 26.54 54.32 -8.32
C ASP A 183 25.22 53.99 -7.62
N ALA A 184 25.19 53.18 -6.55
CA ALA A 184 23.92 52.93 -5.86
C ALA A 184 24.05 52.62 -4.36
N GLN A 185 23.16 53.31 -3.61
CA GLN A 185 22.60 53.03 -2.29
C GLN A 185 23.55 52.82 -1.09
N PRO A 186 23.12 53.16 0.15
CA PRO A 186 23.87 52.83 1.37
C PRO A 186 24.11 51.31 1.43
N PRO A 187 25.31 50.80 1.80
CA PRO A 187 26.39 51.41 2.59
C PRO A 187 27.62 51.91 1.79
N ILE A 188 27.53 51.97 0.45
CA ILE A 188 28.65 52.35 -0.45
C ILE A 188 28.87 53.89 -0.48
N ASP A 189 27.89 54.65 0.02
CA ASP A 189 27.92 56.09 0.26
C ASP A 189 29.10 56.51 1.16
N LEU A 190 29.43 55.72 2.19
CA LEU A 190 30.57 55.98 3.07
C LEU A 190 31.91 56.06 2.32
N LEU A 191 32.07 55.27 1.26
CA LEU A 191 33.29 55.32 0.43
C LEU A 191 33.34 56.58 -0.44
N LYS A 192 32.18 57.10 -0.88
CA LYS A 192 32.11 58.37 -1.60
C LYS A 192 32.46 59.53 -0.67
N GLU A 193 31.84 59.61 0.51
CA GLU A 193 32.10 60.68 1.46
C GLU A 193 33.56 60.71 1.93
N ALA A 194 34.16 59.54 2.20
CA ALA A 194 35.57 59.42 2.52
C ALA A 194 36.49 59.88 1.35
N SER A 195 36.10 59.57 0.10
CA SER A 195 36.85 60.02 -1.08
C SER A 195 36.77 61.53 -1.34
N LEU A 196 35.74 62.21 -0.82
CA LEU A 196 35.52 63.65 -0.99
C LEU A 196 36.21 64.50 0.10
N GLN A 197 36.53 63.92 1.27
CA GLN A 197 37.24 64.62 2.35
C GLN A 197 38.77 64.41 2.31
N GLY A 198 39.27 63.39 1.62
CA GLY A 198 40.69 63.15 1.44
C GLY A 198 41.27 63.92 0.26
N LYS A 199 42.01 65.02 0.50
CA LYS A 199 43.00 65.50 -0.47
C LYS A 199 43.91 64.33 -0.85
N PRO A 200 44.23 64.09 -2.13
CA PRO A 200 45.09 62.98 -2.51
C PRO A 200 46.49 63.26 -1.95
N VAL A 201 46.90 62.52 -0.92
CA VAL A 201 48.31 62.40 -0.58
C VAL A 201 48.93 61.57 -1.69
N ALA A 202 49.64 62.27 -2.59
CA ALA A 202 50.45 61.65 -3.62
C ALA A 202 51.38 60.63 -2.97
N ALA A 203 51.24 59.36 -3.35
CA ALA A 203 52.19 58.33 -2.98
C ALA A 203 53.53 58.63 -3.67
N THR A 204 54.43 59.34 -2.98
CA THR A 204 55.83 59.45 -3.40
C THR A 204 56.46 58.07 -3.28
N ARG A 205 56.72 57.42 -4.42
CA ARG A 205 57.59 56.23 -4.49
C ARG A 205 59.00 56.64 -4.02
N PRO A 206 59.56 56.04 -2.97
CA PRO A 206 60.99 56.21 -2.68
C PRO A 206 61.80 55.48 -3.75
N SER A 207 62.60 56.24 -4.49
CA SER A 207 63.64 55.72 -5.40
C SER A 207 64.73 55.07 -4.56
N GLY A 208 64.70 53.74 -4.47
CA GLY A 208 65.70 52.91 -3.82
C GLY A 208 66.47 52.10 -4.86
N ARG A 209 67.70 52.51 -5.13
CA ARG A 209 68.70 51.82 -5.96
C ARG A 209 69.00 50.46 -5.34
N ILE A 210 68.73 49.36 -6.07
CA ILE A 210 69.27 48.04 -5.72
C ILE A 210 70.05 47.50 -6.92
N VAL A 211 71.27 47.12 -6.60
CA VAL A 211 72.41 46.75 -7.43
C VAL A 211 72.12 45.45 -8.20
N GLU A 212 72.56 45.39 -9.46
CA GLU A 212 72.58 44.16 -10.27
C GLU A 212 73.39 43.05 -9.59
N PRO A 213 72.94 41.78 -9.59
CA PRO A 213 73.82 40.66 -9.37
C PRO A 213 74.48 40.26 -10.70
N SER A 214 75.80 40.39 -10.75
CA SER A 214 76.64 39.79 -11.78
C SER A 214 76.77 38.28 -11.56
N ILE A 215 77.48 37.62 -12.49
CA ILE A 215 77.99 36.24 -12.52
C ILE A 215 76.93 35.14 -12.80
N ILE A 216 77.07 34.15 -13.71
CA ILE A 216 78.18 33.51 -14.46
C ILE A 216 77.58 32.86 -15.73
N GLN A 217 78.21 33.00 -16.90
CA GLN A 217 78.10 31.99 -17.98
C GLN A 217 79.23 30.96 -17.83
N PRO A 218 78.98 29.69 -18.15
CA PRO A 218 80.04 28.91 -18.79
C PRO A 218 79.56 28.11 -20.00
N LYS A 219 80.39 28.23 -21.06
CA LYS A 219 80.63 27.36 -22.23
C LYS A 219 79.68 26.21 -22.56
#